data_AF-A0A2V1D9U4-F1
#
_entry.id   AF-A0A2V1D9U4-F1
#
_cell.length_a   1.000
_cell.length_b   1.000
_cell.length_c   1.000
_cell.angle_alpha   90.00
_cell.angle_beta   90.00
_cell.angle_gamma   90.00
#
_symmetry.space_group_name_H-M   'P 1'
#
loop_
_entity.id
_entity.type
_entity.pdbx_description
1 polymer ?
#
loop_
_entity_poly.entity_id
_entity_poly.type
_entity_poly.pdbx_seq_one_letter_code
_entity_poly.pdbx_strand_id
1 'polypeptide(L)'
;AAVSAAQLTVNLAGAKNIGAGDSSQFIAGGCVSDADCSSGCCADLSGVGICSGEAAQFQAGKNGCGFNDPNAQATIAAAKAQV
;
A
#
# COMPACT_ATOMS: atom_id res chain seq x y z
N ALA A 1 19.81 12.90 8.36
CA ALA A 1 18.95 12.23 9.37
C ALA A 1 17.76 11.67 8.62
N ALA A 2 17.58 10.34 8.69
CA ALA A 2 16.55 9.62 7.97
C ALA A 2 15.18 10.18 8.34
N VAL A 3 14.46 10.72 7.37
CA VAL A 3 13.05 11.04 7.56
C VAL A 3 12.40 9.70 7.85
N SER A 4 11.98 9.54 9.09
CA SER A 4 11.28 8.37 9.56
C SER A 4 10.10 8.17 8.64
N ALA A 5 10.08 7.04 7.95
CA ALA A 5 8.85 6.39 7.61
C ALA A 5 8.11 6.28 8.93
N ALA A 6 7.29 7.28 9.26
CA ALA A 6 6.20 7.16 10.20
C ALA A 6 5.23 6.20 9.53
N GLN A 7 5.67 4.94 9.54
CA GLN A 7 4.92 3.76 9.78
C GLN A 7 3.50 3.93 9.23
N LEU A 8 3.37 3.64 7.95
CA LEU A 8 2.48 2.53 7.64
C LEU A 8 2.95 1.40 8.58
N THR A 9 2.42 1.34 9.81
CA THR A 9 2.39 0.11 10.59
C THR A 9 1.41 -0.80 9.86
N VAL A 10 1.69 -1.09 8.59
CA VAL A 10 1.26 -2.31 7.98
C VAL A 10 1.82 -3.34 8.91
N ASN A 11 0.95 -4.14 9.49
CA ASN A 11 1.37 -5.32 10.23
C ASN A 11 2.49 -6.00 9.43
N LEU A 12 3.57 -6.45 10.07
CA LEU A 12 4.72 -7.07 9.41
C LEU A 12 4.30 -8.10 8.35
N ALA A 13 3.18 -8.79 8.58
CA ALA A 13 2.54 -9.70 7.64
C ALA A 13 2.18 -9.07 6.28
N GLY A 14 1.67 -7.83 6.27
CA GLY A 14 1.33 -7.09 5.05
C GLY A 14 2.55 -6.48 4.36
N ALA A 15 3.66 -6.25 5.05
CA ALA A 15 4.88 -5.78 4.39
C ALA A 15 5.48 -6.84 3.44
N LYS A 16 5.25 -8.14 3.70
CA LYS A 16 5.74 -9.25 2.87
C LYS A 16 5.07 -9.34 1.49
N ASN A 17 3.81 -8.90 1.38
CA ASN A 17 3.02 -9.08 0.15
C ASN A 17 2.78 -7.79 -0.63
N ILE A 18 3.49 -6.70 -0.31
CA ILE A 18 3.53 -5.51 -1.17
C ILE A 18 4.22 -5.88 -2.49
N GLY A 19 3.55 -5.62 -3.62
CA GLY A 19 4.04 -5.91 -4.96
C GLY A 19 3.99 -7.38 -5.36
N ALA A 20 3.23 -8.20 -4.64
CA ALA A 20 2.97 -9.60 -5.01
C ALA A 20 1.96 -9.70 -6.16
N GLY A 21 1.06 -8.72 -6.30
CA GLY A 21 0.05 -8.69 -7.35
C GLY A 21 -0.94 -9.87 -7.33
N ASP A 22 -1.06 -10.54 -6.19
CA ASP A 22 -1.88 -11.75 -5.97
C ASP A 22 -3.07 -11.49 -5.03
N SER A 23 -3.44 -10.21 -4.85
CA SER A 23 -4.55 -9.77 -4.01
C SER A 23 -4.45 -10.22 -2.54
N SER A 24 -3.24 -10.50 -2.05
CA SER A 24 -2.98 -10.95 -0.68
C SER A 24 -2.96 -9.82 0.36
N GLN A 25 -2.92 -8.55 -0.06
CA GLN A 25 -2.95 -7.41 0.86
C GLN A 25 -4.37 -7.12 1.35
N PHE A 26 -4.51 -7.02 2.66
CA PHE A 26 -5.77 -6.66 3.32
C PHE A 26 -5.97 -5.14 3.36
N ILE A 27 -7.18 -4.70 3.73
CA ILE A 27 -7.50 -3.29 3.97
C ILE A 27 -6.54 -2.69 5.01
N ALA A 28 -6.09 -1.46 4.75
CA ALA A 28 -5.00 -0.76 5.44
C ALA A 28 -3.59 -1.36 5.21
N GLY A 29 -3.49 -2.40 4.39
CA GLY A 29 -2.24 -2.90 3.82
C GLY A 29 -1.58 -1.87 2.91
N GLY A 30 -0.24 -1.84 2.84
CA GLY A 30 0.45 -1.06 1.80
C GLY A 30 0.29 -1.74 0.44
N CYS A 31 0.30 -0.97 -0.64
CA CYS A 31 0.20 -1.49 -2.00
C CYS A 31 0.99 -0.60 -2.95
N VAL A 32 1.47 -1.20 -4.04
CA VAL A 32 2.07 -0.45 -5.16
C VAL A 32 1.13 -0.40 -6.36
N SER A 33 0.10 -1.25 -6.37
CA SER A 33 -0.95 -1.29 -7.39
C SER A 33 -2.24 -1.92 -6.83
N ASP A 34 -3.37 -1.74 -7.52
CA ASP A 34 -4.66 -2.37 -7.16
C ASP A 34 -4.57 -3.90 -7.07
N ALA A 35 -3.70 -4.52 -7.87
CA ALA A 35 -3.51 -5.97 -7.90
C ALA A 35 -2.99 -6.55 -6.58
N ASP A 36 -2.34 -5.74 -5.74
CA ASP A 36 -1.88 -6.17 -4.44
C ASP A 36 -3.04 -6.35 -3.46
N CYS A 37 -4.11 -5.59 -3.61
CA CYS A 37 -5.20 -5.51 -2.64
C CYS A 37 -6.30 -6.54 -2.89
N SER A 38 -6.70 -7.28 -1.85
CA SER A 38 -7.86 -8.18 -1.87
C SER A 38 -9.16 -7.46 -2.25
N SER A 39 -9.27 -6.17 -1.92
CA SER A 39 -10.39 -5.31 -2.30
C SER A 39 -10.34 -4.81 -3.74
N GLY A 40 -9.25 -5.05 -4.49
CA GLY A 40 -9.03 -4.50 -5.82
C GLY A 40 -8.84 -2.98 -5.84
N CYS A 41 -8.57 -2.35 -4.69
CA CYS A 41 -8.42 -0.90 -4.58
C CYS A 41 -7.20 -0.54 -3.75
N CYS A 42 -6.16 -0.08 -4.43
CA CYS A 42 -5.01 0.61 -3.89
C CYS A 42 -5.25 2.11 -3.96
N ALA A 43 -5.56 2.71 -2.81
CA ALA A 43 -5.88 4.12 -2.73
C ALA A 43 -4.64 4.96 -2.45
N ASP A 44 -4.50 6.10 -3.13
CA ASP A 44 -3.45 7.06 -2.83
C ASP A 44 -3.75 7.78 -1.52
N LEU A 45 -2.78 7.78 -0.61
CA LEU A 45 -2.79 8.57 0.61
C LEU A 45 -1.54 9.45 0.63
N SER A 46 -1.61 10.60 -0.04
CA SER A 46 -0.50 11.56 -0.11
C SER A 46 0.78 10.98 -0.72
N GLY A 47 0.64 10.24 -1.84
CA GLY A 47 1.76 9.63 -2.55
C GLY A 47 2.18 8.24 -2.04
N VAL A 48 1.45 7.68 -1.08
CA VAL A 48 1.66 6.32 -0.58
C VAL A 48 0.42 5.48 -0.85
N GLY A 49 0.59 4.33 -1.48
CA GLY A 49 -0.50 3.39 -1.76
C GLY A 49 -0.94 2.63 -0.52
N ILE A 50 -2.23 2.67 -0.24
CA ILE A 50 -2.87 1.92 0.84
C ILE A 50 -4.13 1.20 0.35
N CYS A 51 -4.20 -0.11 0.59
CA CYS A 51 -5.37 -0.90 0.29
C CYS A 51 -6.58 -0.34 1.02
N SER A 52 -7.60 0.02 0.25
CA SER A 52 -8.85 0.57 0.75
C SER A 52 -10.02 -0.24 0.20
N GLY A 53 -11.16 -0.18 0.87
CA GLY A 53 -12.40 -0.63 0.24
C GLY A 53 -12.81 0.37 -0.83
N GLU A 54 -13.45 -0.09 -1.91
CA GLU A 54 -13.95 0.79 -2.99
C GLU A 54 -14.88 1.89 -2.44
N ALA A 55 -15.70 1.56 -1.44
CA ALA A 55 -16.56 2.53 -0.76
C ALA A 55 -15.78 3.59 0.04
N ALA A 56 -14.55 3.29 0.46
CA ALA A 56 -13.69 4.13 1.29
C ALA A 56 -12.50 4.74 0.52
N GLN A 57 -12.54 4.72 -0.80
CA GLN A 57 -11.42 5.17 -1.64
C GLN A 57 -11.13 6.67 -1.56
N PHE A 58 -12.11 7.49 -1.13
CA PHE A 58 -11.98 8.94 -0.91
C PHE A 58 -12.07 9.35 0.56
N GLN A 59 -12.15 8.37 1.46
CA GLN A 59 -12.31 8.62 2.89
C GLN A 59 -10.93 8.75 3.55
N ALA A 60 -10.86 9.44 4.69
CA ALA A 60 -9.63 9.62 5.47
C ALA A 60 -8.47 10.28 4.69
N GLY A 61 -8.78 11.19 3.77
CA GLY A 61 -7.77 11.94 3.00
C GLY A 61 -7.17 11.15 1.83
N LYS A 62 -7.82 10.06 1.41
CA LYS A 62 -7.44 9.28 0.24
C LYS A 62 -7.91 9.95 -1.06
N ASN A 63 -7.17 9.72 -2.14
CA ASN A 63 -7.40 10.36 -3.44
C ASN A 63 -8.05 9.42 -4.48
N GLY A 64 -8.58 8.27 -4.08
CA GLY A 64 -9.22 7.28 -4.96
C GLY A 64 -8.37 6.03 -5.21
N CYS A 65 -9.00 4.96 -5.70
CA CYS A 65 -8.33 3.73 -6.16
C CYS A 65 -7.58 3.97 -7.47
N GLY A 66 -6.70 3.05 -7.88
CA GLY A 66 -5.88 3.23 -9.09
C GLY A 66 -4.51 3.83 -8.81
N PHE A 67 -4.05 3.85 -7.55
CA PHE A 67 -2.68 4.23 -7.25
C PHE A 67 -1.72 3.24 -7.90
N ASN A 68 -0.74 3.77 -8.62
CA ASN A 68 0.32 2.99 -9.23
C ASN A 68 1.64 3.65 -8.87
N ASP A 69 2.43 2.99 -8.02
CA ASP A 69 3.63 3.58 -7.44
C ASP A 69 4.72 3.75 -8.52
N PRO A 70 5.15 4.99 -8.84
CA PRO A 70 6.24 5.21 -9.80
C PRO A 70 7.59 4.63 -9.34
N ASN A 71 7.73 4.38 -8.03
CA ASN A 71 8.90 3.79 -7.39
C ASN A 71 8.60 2.42 -6.78
N ALA A 72 7.64 1.67 -7.34
CA ALA A 72 7.19 0.38 -6.83
C ALA A 72 8.33 -0.56 -6.38
N GLN A 73 9.41 -0.67 -7.16
CA GLN A 73 10.57 -1.51 -6.82
C GLN A 73 11.24 -1.10 -5.50
N ALA A 74 11.41 0.20 -5.25
CA ALA A 74 12.00 0.70 -4.02
C ALA A 74 11.04 0.48 -2.83
N THR A 75 9.74 0.71 -3.03
CA THR A 75 8.70 0.47 -2.03
C THR A 75 8.64 -1.01 -1.62
N ILE A 76 8.68 -1.93 -2.59
CA ILE A 76 8.73 -3.38 -2.35
C ILE A 76 9.99 -3.77 -1.59
N ALA A 77 11.16 -3.24 -1.99
CA ALA A 77 12.42 -3.54 -1.31
C ALA A 77 12.41 -3.03 0.15
N ALA A 78 11.89 -1.83 0.38
CA ALA A 78 11.73 -1.25 1.72
C ALA A 78 10.72 -2.03 2.57
N ALA A 79 9.64 -2.56 1.98
CA ALA A 79 8.68 -3.40 2.66
C ALA A 79 9.29 -4.77 3.04
N LYS A 80 10.05 -5.39 2.12
CA LYS A 80 10.79 -6.64 2.37
C LYS A 80 11.91 -6.49 3.40
N ALA A 81 12.45 -5.30 3.59
CA ALA A 81 13.45 -5.06 4.63
C ALA A 81 12.86 -5.02 6.05
N GLN A 82 11.52 -4.94 6.18
CA GLN A 82 10.84 -4.89 7.49
C GLN A 82 10.54 -6.28 8.08
N VAL A 83 10.79 -7.37 7.34
CA VAL A 83 10.21 -8.71 7.57
C VAL A 83 11.23 -9.82 7.70
#